data_AF-A0A534ZM88-F1
#
_entry.id   AF-A0A534ZM88-F1
#
_cell.length_a   1.000
_cell.length_b   1.000
_cell.length_c   1.000
_cell.angle_alpha   90.00
_cell.angle_beta   90.00
_cell.angle_gamma   90.00
#
_symmetry.space_group_name_H-M   'P 1'
#
loop_
_entity.id
_entity.type
_entity.pdbx_description
1 polymer ?
#
loop_
_entity_poly.entity_id
_entity_poly.type
_entity_poly.pdbx_seq_one_letter_code
_entity_poly.pdbx_strand_id
1 'polypeptide(L)'
;MNGTLARLADVVAADNATDGFVLAGEGFALLGSEASHNGRDGFVLRGHRYRVERNRALANGRHGFVARGREAAIGGEAGNEAAGNGREGFRVCGQGHDVAHAVATANGGDGVRARLSDGRIAGSLTASNRGRGLRAAGHDLTLGDNQARDNGGGLDVHGARVRDDGGNHAERCRVGGACR
;
A
#
# COMPACT_ATOMS: atom_id res chain seq x y z
N MET A 1 -15.66 -13.24 -15.33
CA MET A 1 -15.10 -11.92 -15.63
C MET A 1 -16.13 -10.88 -15.18
N ASN A 2 -15.94 -10.23 -14.02
CA ASN A 2 -16.75 -9.06 -13.68
C ASN A 2 -15.93 -7.85 -14.11
N GLY A 3 -16.38 -7.19 -15.18
CA GLY A 3 -15.67 -6.08 -15.82
C GLY A 3 -15.55 -4.88 -14.89
N THR A 4 -14.52 -4.07 -15.14
CA THR A 4 -14.36 -2.77 -14.48
C THR A 4 -15.64 -1.94 -14.64
N LEU A 5 -16.25 -1.56 -13.52
CA LEU A 5 -17.51 -0.80 -13.51
C LEU A 5 -17.30 0.70 -13.73
N ALA A 6 -16.16 1.22 -13.28
CA ALA A 6 -15.76 2.61 -13.48
C ALA A 6 -14.24 2.70 -13.63
N ARG A 7 -13.76 3.59 -14.50
CA ARG A 7 -12.33 3.77 -14.75
C ARG A 7 -11.94 5.24 -14.57
N LEU A 8 -10.95 5.48 -13.73
CA LEU A 8 -10.20 6.73 -13.65
C LEU A 8 -8.76 6.45 -14.10
N ALA A 9 -8.27 7.20 -15.08
CA ALA A 9 -6.91 7.00 -15.57
C ALA A 9 -6.24 8.31 -15.95
N ASP A 10 -4.94 8.40 -15.67
CA ASP A 10 -4.04 9.45 -16.15
C ASP A 10 -4.51 10.87 -15.74
N VAL A 11 -5.05 10.99 -14.52
CA VAL A 11 -5.51 12.26 -13.94
C VAL A 11 -4.55 12.74 -12.86
N VAL A 12 -4.36 14.06 -12.77
CA VAL A 12 -3.61 14.72 -11.69
C VAL A 12 -4.57 15.45 -10.75
N ALA A 13 -4.48 15.19 -9.46
CA ALA A 13 -5.13 15.96 -8.39
C ALA A 13 -4.06 16.56 -7.47
N ALA A 14 -3.82 17.86 -7.61
CA ALA A 14 -2.77 18.56 -6.89
C ALA A 14 -3.29 19.74 -6.07
N ASP A 15 -2.58 20.06 -4.98
CA ASP A 15 -2.78 21.27 -4.16
C ASP A 15 -4.21 21.42 -3.59
N ASN A 16 -4.95 20.31 -3.45
CA ASN A 16 -6.27 20.35 -2.84
C ASN A 16 -6.12 20.59 -1.34
N ALA A 17 -7.02 21.40 -0.76
CA ALA A 17 -7.04 21.63 0.69
C ALA A 17 -7.25 20.36 1.53
N THR A 18 -7.78 19.28 0.92
CA THR A 18 -8.07 18.02 1.60
C THR A 18 -7.46 16.81 0.89
N ASP A 19 -8.28 15.88 0.42
CA ASP A 19 -7.84 14.64 -0.22
C ASP A 19 -7.75 14.85 -1.75
N GLY A 20 -6.81 14.17 -2.43
CA GLY A 20 -6.67 14.27 -3.89
C GLY A 20 -7.77 13.55 -4.64
N PHE A 21 -7.91 12.24 -4.37
CA PHE A 21 -8.97 11.41 -4.92
C PHE A 21 -9.74 10.69 -3.83
N VAL A 22 -11.08 10.66 -3.97
CA VAL A 22 -11.96 9.86 -3.11
C VAL A 22 -12.83 8.98 -4.00
N LEU A 23 -12.52 7.68 -4.04
CA LEU A 23 -13.28 6.71 -4.83
C LEU A 23 -13.91 5.69 -3.89
N ALA A 24 -15.21 5.48 -4.07
CA ALA A 24 -15.96 4.47 -3.34
C ALA A 24 -16.86 3.68 -4.29
N GLY A 25 -16.91 2.35 -4.13
CA GLY A 25 -17.80 1.50 -4.92
C GLY A 25 -17.21 0.13 -5.21
N GLU A 26 -17.82 -0.56 -6.17
CA GLU A 26 -17.39 -1.88 -6.60
C GLU A 26 -16.67 -1.82 -7.95
N GLY A 27 -15.64 -2.65 -8.12
CA GLY A 27 -15.09 -2.95 -9.44
C GLY A 27 -14.46 -1.76 -10.17
N PHE A 28 -14.12 -0.66 -9.48
CA PHE A 28 -13.49 0.47 -10.14
C PHE A 28 -12.00 0.20 -10.40
N ALA A 29 -11.46 0.83 -11.44
CA ALA A 29 -10.03 0.85 -11.75
C ALA A 29 -9.49 2.28 -11.66
N LEU A 30 -8.39 2.44 -10.93
CA LEU A 30 -7.63 3.68 -10.81
C LEU A 30 -6.21 3.44 -11.34
N LEU A 31 -5.85 4.10 -12.44
CA LEU A 31 -4.66 3.74 -13.21
C LEU A 31 -3.82 4.99 -13.54
N GLY A 32 -2.50 4.94 -13.35
CA GLY A 32 -1.61 5.97 -13.89
C GLY A 32 -1.86 7.41 -13.40
N SER A 33 -2.61 7.59 -12.32
CA SER A 33 -3.01 8.91 -11.82
C SER A 33 -2.06 9.41 -10.73
N GLU A 34 -1.98 10.72 -10.55
CA GLU A 34 -1.11 11.35 -9.56
C GLU A 34 -1.90 12.21 -8.57
N ALA A 35 -1.66 12.01 -7.28
CA ALA A 35 -2.15 12.86 -6.20
C ALA A 35 -0.97 13.52 -5.47
N SER A 36 -0.80 14.83 -5.63
CA SER A 36 0.38 15.53 -5.10
C SER A 36 0.06 16.78 -4.26
N HIS A 37 0.82 17.01 -3.19
CA HIS A 37 0.70 18.20 -2.33
C HIS A 37 -0.70 18.46 -1.74
N ASN A 38 -1.54 17.43 -1.62
CA ASN A 38 -2.87 17.59 -1.05
C ASN A 38 -2.78 17.70 0.48
N GLY A 39 -3.63 18.51 1.10
CA GLY A 39 -3.59 18.81 2.53
C GLY A 39 -3.80 17.60 3.46
N ARG A 40 -4.40 16.52 2.96
CA ARG A 40 -4.60 15.25 3.68
C ARG A 40 -4.04 14.06 2.90
N ASP A 41 -4.88 13.19 2.36
CA ASP A 41 -4.46 11.94 1.74
C ASP A 41 -4.40 12.06 0.21
N GLY A 42 -3.47 11.37 -0.45
CA GLY A 42 -3.42 11.35 -1.92
C GLY A 42 -4.64 10.62 -2.50
N PHE A 43 -4.81 9.36 -2.11
CA PHE A 43 -5.91 8.51 -2.56
C PHE A 43 -6.68 7.91 -1.38
N VAL A 44 -7.98 8.13 -1.31
CA VAL A 44 -8.90 7.50 -0.36
C VAL A 44 -9.80 6.53 -1.13
N LEU A 45 -9.56 5.24 -0.96
CA LEU A 45 -10.16 4.17 -1.77
C LEU A 45 -10.96 3.24 -0.86
N ARG A 46 -12.24 3.03 -1.18
CA ARG A 46 -13.14 2.19 -0.38
C ARG A 46 -14.00 1.32 -1.27
N GLY A 47 -14.04 0.02 -1.05
CA GLY A 47 -14.89 -0.79 -1.92
C GLY A 47 -14.65 -2.27 -1.94
N HIS A 48 -15.16 -2.87 -3.01
CA HIS A 48 -15.05 -4.28 -3.30
C HIS A 48 -14.42 -4.48 -4.68
N ARG A 49 -13.46 -5.40 -4.81
CA ARG A 49 -12.87 -5.81 -6.11
C ARG A 49 -12.35 -4.67 -6.97
N TYR A 50 -11.83 -3.60 -6.36
CA TYR A 50 -11.25 -2.48 -7.12
C TYR A 50 -9.77 -2.73 -7.44
N ARG A 51 -9.29 -2.13 -8.54
CA ARG A 51 -7.90 -2.20 -9.00
C ARG A 51 -7.22 -0.84 -8.93
N VAL A 52 -5.99 -0.81 -8.43
CA VAL A 52 -5.19 0.40 -8.28
C VAL A 52 -3.79 0.12 -8.79
N GLU A 53 -3.34 0.77 -9.85
CA GLU A 53 -2.05 0.43 -10.47
C GLU A 53 -1.37 1.65 -11.12
N ARG A 54 -0.03 1.71 -11.06
CA ARG A 54 0.78 2.79 -11.65
C ARG A 54 0.46 4.20 -11.14
N ASN A 55 -0.17 4.33 -9.98
CA ASN A 55 -0.51 5.63 -9.42
C ASN A 55 0.62 6.17 -8.56
N ARG A 56 0.70 7.50 -8.44
CA ARG A 56 1.70 8.22 -7.65
C ARG A 56 1.05 9.09 -6.59
N ALA A 57 1.40 8.91 -5.33
CA ALA A 57 0.97 9.75 -4.22
C ALA A 57 2.18 10.47 -3.61
N LEU A 58 2.32 11.77 -3.91
CA LEU A 58 3.55 12.52 -3.66
C LEU A 58 3.30 13.66 -2.66
N ALA A 59 4.09 13.75 -1.60
CA ALA A 59 4.11 14.90 -0.68
C ALA A 59 2.73 15.32 -0.12
N ASN A 60 1.81 14.36 0.08
CA ASN A 60 0.52 14.66 0.70
C ASN A 60 0.66 14.81 2.22
N GLY A 61 -0.16 15.66 2.83
CA GLY A 61 -0.04 16.03 4.25
C GLY A 61 -0.16 14.86 5.24
N ARG A 62 -0.75 13.74 4.81
CA ARG A 62 -0.90 12.52 5.62
C ARG A 62 -0.48 11.27 4.85
N HIS A 63 -1.42 10.50 4.32
CA HIS A 63 -1.13 9.20 3.72
C HIS A 63 -1.04 9.32 2.20
N GLY A 64 -0.18 8.52 1.56
CA GLY A 64 -0.19 8.42 0.10
C GLY A 64 -1.47 7.72 -0.38
N PHE A 65 -1.67 6.50 0.08
CA PHE A 65 -2.87 5.69 -0.19
C PHE A 65 -3.54 5.26 1.11
N VAL A 66 -4.85 5.45 1.19
CA VAL A 66 -5.73 4.85 2.19
C VAL A 66 -6.68 3.90 1.48
N ALA A 67 -6.35 2.61 1.49
CA ALA A 67 -7.12 1.57 0.81
C ALA A 67 -7.91 0.75 1.83
N ARG A 68 -9.23 0.62 1.61
CA ARG A 68 -10.12 -0.13 2.48
C ARG A 68 -11.14 -0.97 1.73
N GLY A 69 -11.54 -2.05 2.36
CA GLY A 69 -12.70 -2.84 1.95
C GLY A 69 -12.32 -4.29 1.73
N ARG A 70 -12.67 -4.84 0.56
CA ARG A 70 -12.50 -6.26 0.28
C ARG A 70 -12.02 -6.54 -1.14
N GLU A 71 -11.19 -7.57 -1.30
CA GLU A 71 -10.81 -8.16 -2.60
C GLU A 71 -10.16 -7.17 -3.58
N ALA A 72 -9.57 -6.09 -3.09
CA ALA A 72 -8.87 -5.14 -3.95
C ALA A 72 -7.50 -5.66 -4.41
N ALA A 73 -7.17 -5.36 -5.67
CA ALA A 73 -5.83 -5.50 -6.24
C ALA A 73 -5.13 -4.14 -6.21
N ILE A 74 -4.17 -3.98 -5.30
CA ILE A 74 -3.41 -2.75 -5.08
C ILE A 74 -1.99 -2.99 -5.60
N GLY A 75 -1.80 -2.73 -6.89
CA GLY A 75 -0.65 -3.16 -7.66
C GLY A 75 -1.06 -4.12 -8.78
N GLY A 76 -0.11 -4.91 -9.25
CA GLY A 76 -0.26 -5.83 -10.37
C GLY A 76 1.08 -6.07 -11.02
N GLU A 77 1.15 -6.00 -12.34
CA GLU A 77 2.44 -6.06 -13.06
C GLU A 77 3.29 -4.81 -12.78
N ALA A 78 2.63 -3.68 -12.50
CA ALA A 78 3.28 -2.45 -12.10
C ALA A 78 2.79 -1.95 -10.74
N GLY A 79 3.73 -1.52 -9.91
CA GLY A 79 3.47 -0.99 -8.59
C GLY A 79 2.74 0.36 -8.56
N ASN A 80 2.29 0.74 -7.37
CA ASN A 80 1.96 2.13 -7.06
C ASN A 80 3.10 2.74 -6.24
N GLU A 81 3.28 4.05 -6.33
CA GLU A 81 4.35 4.80 -5.67
C GLU A 81 3.78 5.78 -4.65
N ALA A 82 4.28 5.75 -3.42
CA ALA A 82 3.97 6.72 -2.38
C ALA A 82 5.27 7.33 -1.82
N ALA A 83 5.51 8.60 -2.10
CA ALA A 83 6.76 9.26 -1.74
C ALA A 83 6.54 10.56 -0.95
N GLY A 84 7.32 10.75 0.12
CA GLY A 84 7.35 12.02 0.86
C GLY A 84 6.06 12.41 1.59
N ASN A 85 5.13 11.48 1.80
CA ASN A 85 3.87 11.78 2.48
C ASN A 85 4.08 11.96 4.00
N GLY A 86 3.29 12.79 4.66
CA GLY A 86 3.48 13.17 6.07
C GLY A 86 3.33 12.02 7.08
N ARG A 87 2.71 10.91 6.69
CA ARG A 87 2.47 9.70 7.49
C ARG A 87 2.81 8.46 6.65
N GLU A 88 2.00 7.41 6.67
CA GLU A 88 2.28 6.19 5.90
C GLU A 88 2.20 6.39 4.38
N GLY A 89 3.07 5.71 3.63
CA GLY A 89 2.96 5.65 2.17
C GLY A 89 1.68 4.92 1.76
N PHE A 90 1.50 3.70 2.27
CA PHE A 90 0.30 2.89 2.09
C PHE A 90 -0.31 2.53 3.44
N ARG A 91 -1.60 2.85 3.61
CA ARG A 91 -2.42 2.40 4.73
C ARG A 91 -3.54 1.51 4.20
N VAL A 92 -3.39 0.21 4.35
CA VAL A 92 -4.29 -0.81 3.78
C VAL A 92 -5.03 -1.54 4.90
N CYS A 93 -6.36 -1.56 4.86
CA CYS A 93 -7.17 -2.27 5.85
C CYS A 93 -8.33 -3.01 5.19
N GLY A 94 -8.43 -4.33 5.34
CA GLY A 94 -9.53 -5.07 4.73
C GLY A 94 -9.31 -6.57 4.65
N GLN A 95 -10.12 -7.23 3.84
CA GLN A 95 -10.06 -8.68 3.62
C GLN A 95 -9.77 -9.00 2.15
N GLY A 96 -9.03 -10.05 1.84
CA GLY A 96 -8.85 -10.47 0.45
C GLY A 96 -7.97 -9.53 -0.38
N HIS A 97 -7.27 -8.57 0.25
CA HIS A 97 -6.45 -7.61 -0.48
C HIS A 97 -5.14 -8.25 -0.95
N ASP A 98 -4.81 -8.00 -2.22
CA ASP A 98 -3.48 -8.27 -2.78
C ASP A 98 -2.74 -6.94 -2.96
N VAL A 99 -1.65 -6.76 -2.21
CA VAL A 99 -0.78 -5.59 -2.28
C VAL A 99 0.52 -6.01 -2.96
N ALA A 100 0.70 -5.61 -4.22
CA ALA A 100 1.80 -6.05 -5.05
C ALA A 100 2.67 -4.85 -5.48
N HIS A 101 3.98 -5.01 -5.38
CA HIS A 101 4.97 -4.06 -5.90
C HIS A 101 4.80 -2.62 -5.39
N ALA A 102 4.29 -2.44 -4.17
CA ALA A 102 4.15 -1.11 -3.58
C ALA A 102 5.54 -0.48 -3.36
N VAL A 103 5.75 0.72 -3.89
CA VAL A 103 6.99 1.49 -3.70
C VAL A 103 6.71 2.63 -2.73
N ALA A 104 7.29 2.57 -1.52
CA ALA A 104 7.09 3.59 -0.49
C ALA A 104 8.41 4.20 -0.03
N THR A 105 8.62 5.48 -0.32
CA THR A 105 9.90 6.16 -0.04
C THR A 105 9.74 7.44 0.77
N ALA A 106 10.67 7.69 1.69
CA ALA A 106 10.77 8.96 2.42
C ALA A 106 9.47 9.43 3.12
N ASN A 107 8.57 8.51 3.47
CA ASN A 107 7.31 8.86 4.14
C ASN A 107 7.54 9.08 5.65
N GLY A 108 6.73 9.94 6.25
CA GLY A 108 6.83 10.32 7.67
C GLY A 108 6.43 9.22 8.65
N GLY A 109 5.78 8.15 8.18
CA GLY A 109 5.36 6.98 8.95
C GLY A 109 5.96 5.66 8.42
N ASP A 110 5.21 4.57 8.53
CA ASP A 110 5.61 3.28 7.93
C ASP A 110 5.47 3.35 6.39
N GLY A 111 6.34 2.67 5.63
CA GLY A 111 6.22 2.62 4.17
C GLY A 111 4.90 1.96 3.76
N VAL A 112 4.66 0.75 4.25
CA VAL A 112 3.38 0.03 4.15
C VAL A 112 2.90 -0.33 5.56
N ARG A 113 1.71 0.15 5.94
CA ARG A 113 0.97 -0.30 7.12
C ARG A 113 -0.28 -1.04 6.69
N ALA A 114 -0.35 -2.33 7.01
CA ALA A 114 -1.44 -3.20 6.63
C ALA A 114 -2.16 -3.83 7.83
N ARG A 115 -3.49 -3.91 7.78
CA ARG A 115 -4.32 -4.74 8.66
C ARG A 115 -5.22 -5.60 7.80
N LEU A 116 -4.81 -6.84 7.57
CA LEU A 116 -5.40 -7.70 6.56
C LEU A 116 -5.96 -9.00 7.13
N SER A 117 -6.85 -9.60 6.37
CA SER A 117 -7.48 -10.88 6.64
C SER A 117 -7.56 -11.60 5.31
N ASP A 118 -7.00 -12.80 5.20
CA ASP A 118 -6.93 -13.51 3.91
C ASP A 118 -6.25 -12.63 2.83
N GLY A 119 -5.03 -12.15 3.12
CA GLY A 119 -4.38 -11.12 2.32
C GLY A 119 -2.98 -11.52 1.85
N ARG A 120 -2.47 -10.83 0.83
CA ARG A 120 -1.10 -10.97 0.33
C ARG A 120 -0.40 -9.62 0.28
N ILE A 121 0.86 -9.60 0.67
CA ILE A 121 1.77 -8.45 0.42
C ILE A 121 3.04 -8.97 -0.22
N ALA A 122 3.28 -8.63 -1.49
CA ALA A 122 4.40 -9.15 -2.23
C ALA A 122 5.17 -8.09 -3.03
N GLY A 123 6.48 -8.30 -3.18
CA GLY A 123 7.32 -7.49 -4.08
C GLY A 123 7.47 -6.02 -3.69
N SER A 124 7.08 -5.64 -2.47
CA SER A 124 7.07 -4.23 -2.07
C SER A 124 8.48 -3.71 -1.78
N LEU A 125 8.80 -2.50 -2.24
CA LEU A 125 10.04 -1.82 -1.97
C LEU A 125 9.79 -0.62 -1.05
N THR A 126 10.39 -0.64 0.14
CA THR A 126 10.21 0.41 1.13
C THR A 126 11.56 0.97 1.56
N ALA A 127 11.77 2.28 1.42
CA ALA A 127 13.06 2.89 1.69
C ALA A 127 12.97 4.25 2.39
N SER A 128 13.88 4.51 3.33
CA SER A 128 14.02 5.83 3.98
C SER A 128 12.76 6.36 4.65
N ASN A 129 11.80 5.50 5.01
CA ASN A 129 10.61 5.90 5.75
C ASN A 129 10.97 6.06 7.24
N ARG A 130 10.41 7.08 7.90
CA ARG A 130 10.71 7.34 9.32
C ARG A 130 10.24 6.22 10.24
N GLY A 131 9.19 5.49 9.85
CA GLY A 131 8.68 4.30 10.53
C GLY A 131 9.33 3.02 10.02
N ARG A 132 8.61 1.90 10.12
CA ARG A 132 9.03 0.63 9.53
C ARG A 132 8.87 0.66 8.02
N GLY A 133 9.67 -0.13 7.30
CA GLY A 133 9.44 -0.38 5.88
C GLY A 133 8.06 -0.99 5.67
N LEU A 134 7.80 -2.13 6.33
CA LEU A 134 6.50 -2.80 6.30
C LEU A 134 6.08 -3.18 7.72
N ARG A 135 4.87 -2.77 8.10
CA ARG A 135 4.20 -3.22 9.31
C ARG A 135 2.85 -3.82 8.95
N ALA A 136 2.66 -5.11 9.20
CA ALA A 136 1.40 -5.78 8.93
C ALA A 136 0.87 -6.56 10.13
N ALA A 137 -0.45 -6.63 10.27
CA ALA A 137 -1.11 -7.48 11.25
C ALA A 137 -2.33 -8.15 10.63
N GLY A 138 -2.62 -9.41 10.98
CA GLY A 138 -3.77 -10.07 10.36
C GLY A 138 -4.03 -11.53 10.72
N HIS A 139 -4.95 -12.13 9.98
CA HIS A 139 -5.09 -13.58 9.90
C HIS A 139 -4.96 -14.03 8.44
N ASP A 140 -4.42 -15.23 8.20
CA ASP A 140 -4.24 -15.76 6.83
C ASP A 140 -3.51 -14.77 5.91
N LEU A 141 -2.35 -14.31 6.36
CA LEU A 141 -1.58 -13.29 5.68
C LEU A 141 -0.31 -13.91 5.08
N THR A 142 -0.14 -13.74 3.79
CA THR A 142 1.04 -14.22 3.06
C THR A 142 1.95 -13.05 2.69
N LEU A 143 3.26 -13.22 2.87
CA LEU A 143 4.27 -12.24 2.48
C LEU A 143 5.40 -12.87 1.69
N GLY A 144 5.84 -12.22 0.63
CA GLY A 144 7.03 -12.66 -0.12
C GLY A 144 7.70 -11.53 -0.89
N ASP A 145 8.99 -11.66 -1.14
CA ASP A 145 9.78 -10.76 -2.01
C ASP A 145 9.76 -9.27 -1.59
N ASN A 146 9.52 -8.96 -0.32
CA ASN A 146 9.48 -7.58 0.15
C ASN A 146 10.87 -7.10 0.58
N GLN A 147 11.20 -5.85 0.24
CA GLN A 147 12.48 -5.22 0.57
C GLN A 147 12.27 -3.98 1.44
N ALA A 148 12.92 -3.92 2.60
CA ALA A 148 12.94 -2.76 3.46
C ALA A 148 14.38 -2.33 3.80
N ARG A 149 14.77 -1.12 3.37
CA ARG A 149 16.12 -0.56 3.56
C ARG A 149 16.07 0.85 4.13
N ASP A 150 17.02 1.20 5.00
CA ASP A 150 17.19 2.57 5.53
C ASP A 150 15.94 3.15 6.21
N ASN A 151 15.03 2.31 6.67
CA ASN A 151 13.81 2.73 7.37
C ASN A 151 14.06 2.76 8.88
N GLY A 152 13.23 3.48 9.65
CA GLY A 152 13.23 3.41 11.12
C GLY A 152 13.01 2.00 11.71
N GLY A 153 12.54 1.05 10.90
CA GLY A 153 12.61 -0.39 11.15
C GLY A 153 12.38 -1.20 9.87
N GLY A 154 12.64 -2.50 9.88
CA GLY A 154 12.45 -3.34 8.68
C GLY A 154 11.02 -3.86 8.52
N LEU A 155 10.86 -5.18 8.47
CA LEU A 155 9.58 -5.87 8.34
C LEU A 155 9.08 -6.33 9.72
N ASP A 156 7.85 -5.99 10.07
CA ASP A 156 7.21 -6.36 11.34
C ASP A 156 5.78 -6.85 11.08
N VAL A 157 5.61 -8.17 11.08
CA VAL A 157 4.40 -8.85 10.63
C VAL A 157 4.01 -9.94 11.62
N HIS A 158 2.81 -9.81 12.16
CA HIS A 158 2.31 -10.70 13.21
C HIS A 158 0.83 -11.00 13.02
N GLY A 159 0.37 -12.11 13.57
CA GLY A 159 -1.00 -12.56 13.34
C GLY A 159 -1.18 -14.06 13.47
N ALA A 160 -2.40 -14.52 13.23
CA ALA A 160 -2.71 -15.93 13.12
C ALA A 160 -2.45 -16.42 11.69
N ARG A 161 -1.75 -17.54 11.52
CA ARG A 161 -1.47 -18.13 10.18
C ARG A 161 -0.82 -17.13 9.22
N VAL A 162 0.22 -16.44 9.71
CA VAL A 162 1.11 -15.63 8.87
C VAL A 162 2.10 -16.58 8.18
N ARG A 163 2.20 -16.51 6.85
CA ARG A 163 3.15 -17.28 6.04
C ARG A 163 4.15 -16.33 5.38
N ASP A 164 5.42 -16.67 5.52
CA ASP A 164 6.51 -16.11 4.72
C ASP A 164 6.77 -17.06 3.54
N ASP A 165 6.56 -16.59 2.31
CA ASP A 165 6.77 -17.32 1.06
C ASP A 165 8.22 -17.19 0.53
N GLY A 166 9.10 -16.49 1.26
CA GLY A 166 10.51 -16.26 0.92
C GLY A 166 10.79 -14.92 0.23
N GLY A 167 12.07 -14.64 -0.02
CA GLY A 167 12.53 -13.43 -0.74
C GLY A 167 12.43 -12.11 0.04
N ASN A 168 12.01 -12.15 1.30
CA ASN A 168 11.92 -10.97 2.15
C ASN A 168 13.31 -10.54 2.65
N HIS A 169 13.68 -9.28 2.43
CA HIS A 169 14.98 -8.70 2.77
C HIS A 169 14.84 -7.42 3.60
N ALA A 170 15.38 -7.41 4.81
CA ALA A 170 15.44 -6.23 5.66
C ALA A 170 16.46 -6.35 6.79
N GLU A 171 17.00 -5.21 7.25
CA GLU A 171 17.92 -5.17 8.40
C GLU A 171 17.32 -5.75 9.69
N ARG A 172 15.99 -5.63 9.85
CA ARG A 172 15.25 -6.20 10.97
C ARG A 172 13.99 -6.84 10.43
N CYS A 173 13.84 -8.14 10.66
CA CYS A 173 12.70 -8.86 10.15
C CYS A 173 12.05 -9.72 11.23
N ARG A 174 10.76 -9.47 11.44
CA ARG A 174 9.89 -10.25 12.33
C ARG A 174 8.67 -10.65 11.55
N VAL A 175 8.72 -11.83 10.95
CA VAL A 175 7.60 -12.55 10.35
C VAL A 175 7.57 -13.90 11.07
N GLY A 176 6.42 -14.58 11.20
CA GLY A 176 6.29 -15.83 11.97
C GLY A 176 7.20 -17.03 11.59
N GLY A 177 8.20 -16.82 10.72
CA GLY A 177 9.23 -17.73 10.19
C GLY A 177 10.26 -16.93 9.36
N ALA A 178 11.42 -17.52 9.03
CA ALA A 178 12.66 -16.75 8.85
C ALA A 178 12.76 -15.80 7.64
N CYS A 179 13.29 -14.62 7.92
CA CYS A 179 13.90 -13.73 6.92
C CYS A 179 15.44 -13.88 6.96
N ARG A 180 16.14 -13.53 5.87
CA ARG A 180 17.60 -13.39 5.83
C ARG A 180 18.00 -12.03 5.30
#